data_AF-A0A3M1HDF9-F1
#
_entry.id   AF-A0A3M1HDF9-F1
#
_cell.length_a   1.000
_cell.length_b   1.000
_cell.length_c   1.000
_cell.angle_alpha   90.00
_cell.angle_beta   90.00
_cell.angle_gamma   90.00
#
_symmetry.space_group_name_H-M   'P 1'
#
loop_
_entity.id
_entity.type
_entity.pdbx_description
1 polymer ?
#
loop_
_entity_poly.entity_id
_entity_poly.type
_entity_poly.pdbx_seq_one_letter_code
_entity_poly.pdbx_strand_id
1 'polypeptide(L)'
;PYIIIKDGKEYVEANMQKMYAATSEVMFFGETHGDPSTTKSLIFYLDDLKKAGFNAIALECYANLQPSIDKFMAMEDPSKAEDLLYDTFLPYYSAGVYSKILLSMAAKKSNTPLFCIDMPATEFPETLTDIASFLPKRDAWMEKRVLELLDKYGKVAVLCGRAHASFLSKQVIDFGDGITTTINPLAYRLGMRGIPVYSLDFPYSFTQFRARVE
;
A
#
# COMPACT_ATOMS: atom_id res chain seq x y z
N PRO A 1 -3.43 -10.76 -22.58
CA PRO A 1 -2.21 -10.76 -23.42
C PRO A 1 -0.98 -10.83 -22.49
N TYR A 2 -0.18 -11.90 -22.56
CA TYR A 2 0.99 -12.07 -21.70
C TYR A 2 2.20 -11.32 -22.27
N ILE A 3 2.98 -10.66 -21.41
CA ILE A 3 4.19 -9.90 -21.78
C ILE A 3 5.42 -10.75 -21.44
N ILE A 4 6.24 -11.05 -22.45
CA ILE A 4 7.57 -11.64 -22.30
C ILE A 4 8.56 -10.49 -22.05
N ILE A 5 9.24 -10.51 -20.90
CA ILE A 5 10.23 -9.51 -20.53
C ILE A 5 11.55 -9.82 -21.27
N LYS A 6 11.88 -9.04 -22.29
CA LYS A 6 13.24 -8.84 -22.80
C LYS A 6 13.59 -7.36 -22.63
N ASP A 7 14.64 -7.08 -21.86
CA ASP A 7 15.29 -5.78 -21.69
C ASP A 7 14.35 -4.61 -21.33
N GLY A 8 13.79 -4.71 -20.12
CA GLY A 8 12.67 -3.89 -19.62
C GLY A 8 13.04 -2.60 -18.90
N LYS A 9 13.32 -1.52 -19.65
CA LYS A 9 13.25 -0.16 -19.08
C LYS A 9 12.32 0.77 -19.85
N GLU A 10 12.44 0.82 -21.17
CA GLU A 10 11.72 1.82 -21.98
C GLU A 10 10.29 1.39 -22.36
N TYR A 11 10.03 0.08 -22.42
CA TYR A 11 8.70 -0.43 -22.79
C TYR A 11 7.68 -0.41 -21.63
N VAL A 12 8.19 -0.39 -20.39
CA VAL A 12 7.40 -0.42 -19.15
C VAL A 12 6.75 0.95 -18.92
N GLU A 13 7.47 2.05 -19.09
CA GLU A 13 6.96 3.41 -18.84
C GLU A 13 5.90 3.87 -19.85
N ALA A 14 6.08 3.57 -21.15
CA ALA A 14 5.19 4.07 -22.21
C ALA A 14 3.83 3.33 -22.30
N ASN A 15 3.77 2.06 -21.90
CA ASN A 15 2.56 1.23 -21.98
C ASN A 15 1.84 1.01 -20.65
N MET A 16 2.49 1.17 -19.49
CA MET A 16 1.83 1.07 -18.18
C MET A 16 0.81 2.18 -17.92
N GLN A 17 1.02 3.37 -18.49
CA GLN A 17 0.13 4.49 -18.21
C GLN A 17 -1.26 4.28 -18.83
N LYS A 18 -1.37 3.84 -20.10
CA LYS A 18 -2.64 3.86 -20.86
C LYS A 18 -3.63 2.71 -20.60
N MET A 19 -3.28 1.66 -19.86
CA MET A 19 -4.06 0.40 -19.84
C MET A 19 -4.66 -0.06 -18.49
N TYR A 20 -4.26 0.47 -17.32
CA TYR A 20 -4.15 -0.44 -16.16
C TYR A 20 -5.15 -0.37 -14.99
N ALA A 21 -5.92 0.69 -14.71
CA ALA A 21 -6.80 0.68 -13.51
C ALA A 21 -7.95 -0.36 -13.58
N ALA A 22 -8.60 -0.48 -14.75
CA ALA A 22 -9.70 -1.43 -14.95
C ALA A 22 -9.22 -2.89 -15.03
N THR A 23 -8.00 -3.13 -15.53
CA THR A 23 -7.42 -4.47 -15.68
C THR A 23 -6.45 -4.85 -14.57
N SER A 24 -6.09 -3.92 -13.68
CA SER A 24 -5.23 -4.21 -12.52
C SER A 24 -6.02 -4.97 -11.45
N GLU A 25 -5.33 -5.90 -10.81
CA GLU A 25 -5.79 -6.60 -9.61
C GLU A 25 -5.28 -5.89 -8.35
N VAL A 26 -4.13 -5.22 -8.43
CA VAL A 26 -3.56 -4.44 -7.33
C VAL A 26 -3.30 -3.01 -7.76
N MET A 27 -3.75 -2.06 -6.93
CA MET A 27 -3.45 -0.63 -7.12
C MET A 27 -2.68 -0.09 -5.92
N PHE A 28 -1.42 0.27 -6.11
CA PHE A 28 -0.58 0.90 -5.11
C PHE A 28 -0.77 2.41 -5.06
N PHE A 29 -0.83 2.92 -3.84
CA PHE A 29 -0.77 4.32 -3.46
C PHE A 29 0.50 4.50 -2.63
N GLY A 30 1.56 4.99 -3.26
CA GLY A 30 2.87 5.17 -2.62
C GLY A 30 2.93 6.47 -1.83
N GLU A 31 2.81 6.40 -0.50
CA GLU A 31 2.89 7.59 0.36
C GLU A 31 4.33 7.98 0.71
N THR A 32 4.55 9.29 0.87
CA THR A 32 5.66 9.79 1.67
C THR A 32 5.17 9.91 3.11
N HIS A 33 5.81 9.24 4.06
CA HIS A 33 5.35 9.24 5.45
C HIS A 33 5.26 10.68 6.00
N GLY A 34 4.12 11.00 6.61
CA GLY A 34 3.81 12.33 7.11
C GLY A 34 3.13 13.26 6.09
N ASP A 35 3.10 12.93 4.80
CA ASP A 35 2.32 13.66 3.80
C ASP A 35 0.97 12.97 3.54
N PRO A 36 -0.17 13.60 3.91
CA PRO A 36 -1.49 13.02 3.70
C PRO A 36 -1.99 13.11 2.24
N SER A 37 -1.25 13.72 1.31
CA SER A 37 -1.70 13.96 -0.08
C SER A 37 -2.15 12.68 -0.80
N THR A 38 -1.36 11.62 -0.70
CA THR A 38 -1.65 10.31 -1.33
C THR A 38 -2.82 9.62 -0.65
N THR A 39 -2.93 9.76 0.67
CA THR A 39 -4.07 9.22 1.42
C THR A 39 -5.37 9.93 1.07
N LYS A 40 -5.38 11.27 1.03
CA LYS A 40 -6.53 12.07 0.61
C LYS A 40 -6.98 11.69 -0.80
N SER A 41 -6.01 11.44 -1.68
CA SER A 41 -6.21 10.96 -3.03
C SER A 41 -6.91 9.59 -3.05
N LEU A 42 -6.41 8.60 -2.31
CA LEU A 42 -7.09 7.30 -2.16
C LEU A 42 -8.53 7.44 -1.64
N ILE A 43 -8.74 8.27 -0.61
CA ILE A 43 -10.07 8.54 -0.04
C ILE A 43 -11.00 9.14 -1.10
N PHE A 44 -10.52 10.10 -1.89
CA PHE A 44 -11.32 10.76 -2.92
C PHE A 44 -11.82 9.77 -4.00
N TYR A 45 -11.02 8.77 -4.38
CA TYR A 45 -11.41 7.78 -5.39
C TYR A 45 -11.99 6.48 -4.84
N LEU A 46 -12.24 6.39 -3.54
CA LEU A 46 -12.63 5.13 -2.92
C LEU A 46 -13.90 4.53 -3.55
N ASP A 47 -14.88 5.37 -3.86
CA ASP A 47 -16.12 4.95 -4.53
C ASP A 47 -15.87 4.45 -5.96
N ASP A 48 -14.97 5.11 -6.71
CA ASP A 48 -14.64 4.71 -8.08
C ASP A 48 -13.81 3.43 -8.12
N LEU A 49 -12.90 3.25 -7.15
CA LEU A 49 -12.18 1.99 -6.95
C LEU A 49 -13.16 0.85 -6.68
N LYS A 50 -14.17 1.07 -5.82
CA LYS A 50 -15.20 0.07 -5.55
C LYS A 50 -16.00 -0.29 -6.80
N LYS A 51 -16.41 0.70 -7.61
CA LYS A 51 -17.07 0.45 -8.91
C LYS A 51 -16.17 -0.35 -9.87
N ALA A 52 -14.86 -0.13 -9.81
CA ALA A 52 -13.87 -0.86 -10.61
C ALA A 52 -13.53 -2.26 -10.06
N GLY A 53 -14.16 -2.68 -8.95
CA GLY A 53 -14.05 -4.01 -8.35
C GLY A 53 -13.01 -4.13 -7.24
N PHE A 54 -12.40 -3.04 -6.78
CA PHE A 54 -11.50 -3.04 -5.63
C PHE A 54 -12.30 -3.15 -4.33
N ASN A 55 -12.34 -4.36 -3.77
CA ASN A 55 -13.23 -4.72 -2.66
C ASN A 55 -12.54 -4.72 -1.29
N ALA A 56 -11.25 -4.41 -1.23
CA ALA A 56 -10.49 -4.32 0.00
C ALA A 56 -9.36 -3.31 -0.10
N ILE A 57 -9.00 -2.73 1.04
CA ILE A 57 -7.82 -1.89 1.21
C ILE A 57 -6.80 -2.64 2.06
N ALA A 58 -5.61 -2.80 1.53
CA ALA A 58 -4.42 -3.19 2.26
C ALA A 58 -3.69 -1.92 2.73
N LEU A 59 -3.38 -1.87 4.01
CA LEU A 59 -2.69 -0.76 4.65
C LEU A 59 -1.35 -1.27 5.18
N GLU A 60 -0.26 -0.58 4.87
CA GLU A 60 1.01 -0.76 5.56
C GLU A 60 0.86 -0.30 7.02
N CYS A 61 0.34 -1.21 7.81
CA CYS A 61 0.31 -1.20 9.25
C CYS A 61 0.68 -2.59 9.78
N TYR A 62 1.31 -2.62 10.95
CA TYR A 62 1.76 -3.83 11.61
C TYR A 62 0.62 -4.84 11.82
N ALA A 63 0.84 -6.11 11.46
CA ALA A 63 -0.18 -7.16 11.51
C ALA A 63 -0.83 -7.34 12.89
N ASN A 64 -0.08 -7.11 13.98
CA ASN A 64 -0.61 -7.20 15.34
C ASN A 64 -1.66 -6.11 15.67
N LEU A 65 -1.85 -5.11 14.80
CA LEU A 65 -2.87 -4.08 14.96
C LEU A 65 -4.21 -4.47 14.32
N GLN A 66 -4.27 -5.55 13.52
CA GLN A 66 -5.51 -5.99 12.85
C GLN A 66 -6.69 -6.17 13.81
N PRO A 67 -6.55 -6.76 15.02
CA PRO A 67 -7.68 -6.89 15.95
C PRO A 67 -8.31 -5.55 16.35
N SER A 68 -7.50 -4.49 16.50
CA SER A 68 -8.01 -3.14 16.79
C SER A 68 -8.72 -2.53 15.58
N ILE A 69 -8.22 -2.79 14.37
CA ILE A 69 -8.89 -2.40 13.11
C ILE A 69 -10.23 -3.12 12.97
N ASP A 70 -10.29 -4.42 13.24
CA ASP A 70 -11.54 -5.20 13.17
C ASP A 70 -12.56 -4.69 14.18
N LYS A 71 -12.11 -4.41 15.42
CA LYS A 71 -12.94 -3.77 16.45
C LYS A 71 -13.47 -2.42 15.97
N PHE A 72 -12.61 -1.57 15.44
CA PHE A 72 -12.99 -0.27 14.87
C PHE A 72 -14.05 -0.43 13.76
N MET A 73 -13.84 -1.35 12.81
CA MET A 73 -14.77 -1.59 11.70
C MET A 73 -16.16 -2.03 12.18
N ALA A 74 -16.25 -2.73 13.31
CA ALA A 74 -17.51 -3.18 13.91
C ALA A 74 -18.22 -2.13 14.80
N MET A 75 -17.58 -1.02 15.17
CA MET A 75 -18.18 -0.02 16.09
C MET A 75 -19.30 0.80 15.44
N GLU A 76 -20.40 1.05 16.15
CA GLU A 76 -21.50 1.90 15.66
C GLU A 76 -21.30 3.39 16.00
N ASP A 77 -20.62 3.69 17.11
CA ASP A 77 -20.37 5.05 17.61
C ASP A 77 -19.10 5.66 16.97
N PRO A 78 -19.22 6.70 16.12
CA PRO A 78 -18.06 7.29 15.44
C PRO A 78 -17.08 8.00 16.37
N SER A 79 -17.55 8.54 17.50
CA SER A 79 -16.69 9.33 18.41
C SER A 79 -15.63 8.45 19.07
N LYS A 80 -16.05 7.31 19.62
CA LYS A 80 -15.15 6.31 20.23
C LYS A 80 -14.27 5.60 19.20
N ALA A 81 -14.70 5.59 17.94
CA ALA A 81 -13.99 4.91 16.88
C ALA A 81 -12.71 5.65 16.50
N GLU A 82 -12.73 6.99 16.50
CA GLU A 82 -11.54 7.81 16.26
C GLU A 82 -10.51 7.68 17.39
N ASP A 83 -10.94 7.76 18.65
CA ASP A 83 -10.06 7.58 19.82
C ASP A 83 -9.34 6.22 19.79
N LEU A 84 -10.05 5.14 19.46
CA LEU A 84 -9.46 3.81 19.32
C LEU A 84 -8.34 3.78 18.26
N LEU A 85 -8.50 4.48 17.14
CA LEU A 85 -7.49 4.52 16.09
C LEU A 85 -6.25 5.32 16.53
N TYR A 86 -6.42 6.42 17.27
CA TYR A 86 -5.30 7.14 17.88
C TYR A 86 -4.53 6.23 18.83
N ASP A 87 -5.21 5.56 19.75
CA ASP A 87 -4.60 4.61 20.70
C ASP A 87 -3.91 3.44 19.99
N THR A 88 -4.42 3.04 18.83
CA THR A 88 -3.87 1.93 18.02
C THR A 88 -2.62 2.34 17.26
N PHE A 89 -2.57 3.53 16.67
CA PHE A 89 -1.48 3.92 15.78
C PHE A 89 -0.39 4.75 16.46
N LEU A 90 -0.75 5.65 17.38
CA LEU A 90 0.20 6.58 17.98
C LEU A 90 1.41 5.91 18.67
N PRO A 91 1.27 4.74 19.33
CA PRO A 91 2.42 4.07 19.94
C PRO A 91 3.44 3.50 18.92
N TYR A 92 3.04 3.34 17.65
CA TYR A 92 3.81 2.60 16.64
C TYR A 92 4.33 3.47 15.50
N TYR A 93 3.71 4.63 15.27
CA TYR A 93 4.05 5.52 14.15
C TYR A 93 4.32 6.94 14.66
N SER A 94 5.50 7.45 14.36
CA SER A 94 5.86 8.86 14.60
C SER A 94 5.36 9.80 13.50
N ALA A 95 5.08 9.27 12.31
CA ALA A 95 4.55 10.00 11.16
C ALA A 95 3.47 9.18 10.46
N GLY A 96 2.54 9.85 9.77
CA GLY A 96 1.47 9.18 9.01
C GLY A 96 0.32 8.59 9.84
N VAL A 97 0.29 8.81 11.17
CA VAL A 97 -0.85 8.45 12.04
C VAL A 97 -2.15 9.04 11.49
N TYR A 98 -2.16 10.34 11.20
CA TYR A 98 -3.33 11.03 10.66
C TYR A 98 -3.81 10.43 9.33
N SER A 99 -2.90 10.08 8.42
CA SER A 99 -3.24 9.39 7.16
C SER A 99 -3.96 8.07 7.42
N LYS A 100 -3.41 7.24 8.33
CA LYS A 100 -3.99 5.94 8.67
C LYS A 100 -5.38 6.07 9.29
N ILE A 101 -5.58 7.07 10.16
CA ILE A 101 -6.89 7.38 10.75
C ILE A 101 -7.89 7.81 9.68
N LEU A 102 -7.53 8.78 8.84
CA LEU A 102 -8.40 9.28 7.78
C LEU A 102 -8.85 8.17 6.83
N LEU A 103 -7.91 7.31 6.39
CA LEU A 103 -8.24 6.20 5.51
C LEU A 103 -9.14 5.17 6.20
N SER A 104 -8.89 4.87 7.47
CA SER A 104 -9.72 3.93 8.24
C SER A 104 -11.15 4.43 8.36
N MET A 105 -11.34 5.71 8.67
CA MET A 105 -12.66 6.36 8.73
C MET A 105 -13.38 6.32 7.37
N ALA A 106 -12.66 6.61 6.28
CA ALA A 106 -13.22 6.54 4.93
C ALA A 106 -13.59 5.10 4.51
N ALA A 107 -12.74 4.13 4.83
CA ALA A 107 -12.98 2.71 4.60
C ALA A 107 -14.24 2.24 5.32
N LYS A 108 -14.38 2.58 6.62
CA LYS A 108 -15.59 2.30 7.39
C LYS A 108 -16.83 2.92 6.78
N LYS A 109 -16.78 4.22 6.44
CA LYS A 109 -17.92 4.94 5.85
C LYS A 109 -18.39 4.33 4.53
N SER A 110 -17.47 3.81 3.71
CA SER A 110 -17.77 3.16 2.43
C SER A 110 -18.07 1.65 2.55
N ASN A 111 -18.03 1.10 3.77
CA ASN A 111 -18.09 -0.33 4.06
C ASN A 111 -17.06 -1.13 3.24
N THR A 112 -15.83 -0.61 3.17
CA THR A 112 -14.70 -1.24 2.49
C THR A 112 -13.80 -1.89 3.55
N PRO A 113 -13.61 -3.22 3.52
CA PRO A 113 -12.69 -3.94 4.40
C PRO A 113 -11.26 -3.37 4.38
N LEU A 114 -10.63 -3.28 5.56
CA LEU A 114 -9.28 -2.75 5.75
C LEU A 114 -8.38 -3.80 6.42
N PHE A 115 -7.17 -3.98 5.89
CA PHE A 115 -6.23 -5.00 6.36
C PHE A 115 -4.82 -4.47 6.58
N CYS A 116 -4.24 -4.74 7.75
CA CYS A 116 -2.82 -4.59 8.01
C CYS A 116 -2.03 -5.69 7.29
N ILE A 117 -1.11 -5.27 6.43
CA ILE A 117 -0.28 -6.18 5.62
C ILE A 117 1.18 -6.25 6.06
N ASP A 118 1.62 -5.36 6.95
CA ASP A 118 3.01 -5.33 7.39
C ASP A 118 3.32 -6.43 8.42
N MET A 119 4.61 -6.65 8.69
CA MET A 119 5.07 -7.56 9.74
C MET A 119 4.60 -7.10 11.13
N PRO A 120 4.54 -7.98 12.15
CA PRO A 120 4.25 -7.57 13.52
C PRO A 120 5.29 -6.57 14.05
N ALA A 121 4.86 -5.58 14.83
CA ALA A 121 5.74 -4.56 15.41
C ALA A 121 6.85 -5.17 16.29
N THR A 122 6.56 -6.31 16.94
CA THR A 122 7.51 -7.06 17.77
C THR A 122 8.69 -7.64 16.98
N GLU A 123 8.60 -7.69 15.66
CA GLU A 123 9.67 -8.15 14.78
C GLU A 123 10.52 -6.99 14.24
N PHE A 124 10.14 -5.74 14.50
CA PHE A 124 10.88 -4.58 14.02
C PHE A 124 12.19 -4.42 14.81
N PRO A 125 13.35 -4.45 14.15
CA PRO A 125 14.63 -4.39 14.84
C PRO A 125 14.99 -2.97 15.32
N GLU A 126 15.81 -2.90 16.37
CA GLU A 126 16.21 -1.63 17.00
C GLU A 126 17.45 -0.99 16.38
N THR A 127 18.25 -1.73 15.59
CA THR A 127 19.49 -1.22 14.99
C THR A 127 19.35 -1.00 13.47
N LEU A 128 20.04 0.02 12.93
CA LEU A 128 20.03 0.31 11.48
C LEU A 128 20.53 -0.88 10.63
N THR A 129 21.54 -1.61 11.11
CA THR A 129 22.09 -2.80 10.44
C THR A 129 21.05 -3.93 10.36
N ASP A 130 20.30 -4.13 11.43
CA ASP A 130 19.25 -5.14 11.47
C ASP A 130 18.04 -4.71 10.64
N ILE A 131 17.69 -3.41 10.62
CA ILE A 131 16.66 -2.83 9.74
C ILE A 131 17.01 -3.11 8.27
N ALA A 132 18.26 -2.88 7.88
CA ALA A 132 18.74 -3.15 6.52
C ALA A 132 18.54 -4.62 6.10
N SER A 133 18.72 -5.56 7.03
CA SER A 133 18.51 -7.00 6.81
C SER A 133 17.04 -7.43 6.92
N PHE A 134 16.21 -6.63 7.60
CA PHE A 134 14.78 -6.86 7.82
C PHE A 134 13.93 -6.45 6.63
N LEU A 135 14.23 -5.33 5.98
CA LEU A 135 13.39 -4.78 4.90
C LEU A 135 13.09 -5.78 3.76
N PRO A 136 14.04 -6.61 3.26
CA PRO A 136 13.72 -7.61 2.25
C PRO A 136 12.71 -8.67 2.72
N LYS A 137 12.72 -9.01 4.02
CA LYS A 137 11.75 -9.95 4.63
C LYS A 137 10.37 -9.29 4.75
N ARG A 138 10.34 -7.99 5.06
CA ARG A 138 9.14 -7.16 5.16
C ARG A 138 8.34 -7.15 3.85
N ASP A 139 9.01 -6.92 2.72
CA ASP A 139 8.34 -6.95 1.40
C ASP A 139 7.81 -8.35 1.04
N ALA A 140 8.55 -9.41 1.37
CA ALA A 140 8.10 -10.79 1.13
C ALA A 140 6.88 -11.15 2.00
N TRP A 141 6.83 -10.64 3.24
CA TRP A 141 5.68 -10.79 4.12
C TRP A 141 4.47 -10.05 3.57
N MET A 142 4.62 -8.76 3.23
CA MET A 142 3.54 -7.96 2.66
C MET A 142 3.01 -8.56 1.36
N GLU A 143 3.90 -9.10 0.50
CA GLU A 143 3.53 -9.81 -0.72
C GLU A 143 2.58 -10.97 -0.43
N LYS A 144 2.94 -11.83 0.53
CA LYS A 144 2.08 -12.95 0.94
C LYS A 144 0.71 -12.46 1.40
N ARG A 145 0.67 -11.41 2.22
CA ARG A 145 -0.58 -10.83 2.73
C ARG A 145 -1.44 -10.24 1.62
N VAL A 146 -0.85 -9.55 0.64
CA VAL A 146 -1.59 -9.02 -0.52
C VAL A 146 -2.15 -10.15 -1.38
N LEU A 147 -1.40 -11.23 -1.60
CA LEU A 147 -1.88 -12.40 -2.34
C LEU A 147 -3.07 -13.07 -1.64
N GLU A 148 -3.03 -13.23 -0.32
CA GLU A 148 -4.17 -13.75 0.47
C GLU A 148 -5.42 -12.88 0.32
N LEU A 149 -5.24 -11.55 0.23
CA LEU A 149 -6.35 -10.62 0.01
C LEU A 149 -6.86 -10.68 -1.43
N LEU A 150 -6.00 -10.84 -2.43
CA LEU A 150 -6.40 -11.03 -3.81
C LEU A 150 -7.24 -12.30 -3.99
N ASP A 151 -6.82 -13.41 -3.42
CA ASP A 151 -7.56 -14.68 -3.47
C ASP A 151 -8.98 -14.53 -2.90
N LYS A 152 -9.15 -13.69 -1.87
CA LYS A 152 -10.42 -13.48 -1.18
C LYS A 152 -11.30 -12.39 -1.80
N TYR A 153 -10.71 -11.31 -2.29
CA TYR A 153 -11.42 -10.08 -2.68
C TYR A 153 -11.33 -9.74 -4.18
N GLY A 154 -10.51 -10.47 -4.94
CA GLY A 154 -10.27 -10.29 -6.37
C GLY A 154 -9.35 -9.11 -6.69
N LYS A 155 -9.70 -7.90 -6.21
CA LYS A 155 -8.86 -6.71 -6.39
C LYS A 155 -8.66 -5.93 -5.10
N VAL A 156 -7.45 -5.41 -4.91
CA VAL A 156 -7.00 -4.77 -3.66
C VAL A 156 -6.30 -3.44 -3.93
N ALA A 157 -6.73 -2.39 -3.24
CA ALA A 157 -6.00 -1.12 -3.19
C ALA A 157 -4.99 -1.17 -2.03
N VAL A 158 -3.75 -0.76 -2.24
CA VAL A 158 -2.67 -0.86 -1.25
C VAL A 158 -2.13 0.54 -0.94
N LEU A 159 -2.25 1.02 0.30
CA LEU A 159 -1.52 2.19 0.77
C LEU A 159 -0.25 1.74 1.50
N CYS A 160 0.91 2.12 0.96
CA CYS A 160 2.21 1.81 1.53
C CYS A 160 3.21 2.93 1.24
N GLY A 161 4.37 2.94 1.91
CA GLY A 161 5.47 3.84 1.64
C GLY A 161 5.94 3.71 0.20
N ARG A 162 6.31 4.83 -0.41
CA ARG A 162 6.72 4.92 -1.82
C ARG A 162 7.81 3.92 -2.24
N ALA A 163 8.69 3.52 -1.32
CA ALA A 163 9.73 2.53 -1.62
C ALA A 163 9.16 1.14 -1.92
N HIS A 164 8.05 0.76 -1.26
CA HIS A 164 7.36 -0.51 -1.49
C HIS A 164 6.50 -0.46 -2.76
N ALA A 165 5.95 0.71 -3.08
CA ALA A 165 5.11 0.94 -4.25
C ALA A 165 5.89 1.03 -5.59
N SER A 166 7.22 1.06 -5.57
CA SER A 166 8.03 1.25 -6.77
C SER A 166 8.02 0.04 -7.72
N PHE A 167 8.09 0.28 -9.03
CA PHE A 167 8.27 -0.77 -10.04
C PHE A 167 9.74 -1.06 -10.37
N LEU A 168 10.67 -0.36 -9.73
CA LEU A 168 12.08 -0.61 -9.94
C LEU A 168 12.41 -2.04 -9.51
N SER A 169 13.13 -2.77 -10.34
CA SER A 169 13.53 -4.15 -10.04
C SER A 169 14.40 -4.27 -8.78
N LYS A 170 15.02 -3.15 -8.39
CA LYS A 170 15.82 -2.96 -7.18
C LYS A 170 15.67 -1.52 -6.71
N GLN A 171 15.45 -1.32 -5.42
CA GLN A 171 15.51 -0.01 -4.78
C GLN A 171 16.56 -0.02 -3.68
N VAL A 172 17.55 0.86 -3.80
CA VAL A 172 18.55 1.08 -2.77
C VAL A 172 17.98 2.06 -1.76
N ILE A 173 18.00 1.67 -0.49
CA ILE A 173 17.64 2.54 0.64
C ILE A 173 18.92 2.82 1.40
N ASP A 174 19.23 4.10 1.53
CA ASP A 174 20.37 4.62 2.30
C ASP A 174 19.85 5.16 3.63
N PHE A 175 20.35 4.58 4.73
CA PHE A 175 19.99 4.98 6.09
C PHE A 175 20.98 5.98 6.70
N GLY A 176 22.06 6.34 6.00
CA GLY A 176 23.20 7.04 6.55
C GLY A 176 24.25 6.10 7.13
N ASP A 177 25.38 6.66 7.58
CA ASP A 177 26.48 5.94 8.24
C ASP A 177 27.07 4.75 7.46
N GLY A 178 26.96 4.79 6.12
CA GLY A 178 27.42 3.71 5.24
C GLY A 178 26.53 2.48 5.24
N ILE A 179 25.35 2.54 5.86
CA ILE A 179 24.38 1.44 5.91
C ILE A 179 23.38 1.62 4.77
N THR A 180 23.49 0.73 3.78
CA THR A 180 22.54 0.65 2.66
C THR A 180 21.92 -0.73 2.59
N THR A 181 20.67 -0.82 2.15
CA THR A 181 20.06 -2.09 1.74
C THR A 181 19.47 -1.99 0.35
N THR A 182 19.29 -3.13 -0.30
CA THR A 182 18.56 -3.23 -1.55
C THR A 182 17.32 -4.08 -1.32
N ILE A 183 16.16 -3.50 -1.61
CA ILE A 183 14.89 -4.22 -1.62
C ILE A 183 14.44 -4.51 -3.04
N ASN A 184 13.66 -5.56 -3.21
CA ASN A 184 12.79 -5.73 -4.35
C ASN A 184 11.41 -5.22 -3.92
N PRO A 185 10.99 -4.03 -4.37
CA PRO A 185 9.73 -3.42 -3.95
C PRO A 185 8.55 -4.37 -4.12
N LEU A 186 7.59 -4.29 -3.19
CA LEU A 186 6.35 -5.07 -3.20
C LEU A 186 5.63 -5.04 -4.56
N ALA A 187 5.50 -3.87 -5.19
CA ALA A 187 4.85 -3.75 -6.50
C ALA A 187 5.60 -4.52 -7.62
N TYR A 188 6.93 -4.46 -7.63
CA TYR A 188 7.76 -5.24 -8.54
C TYR A 188 7.62 -6.75 -8.29
N ARG A 189 7.59 -7.20 -7.03
CA ARG A 189 7.45 -8.62 -6.66
C ARG A 189 6.15 -9.22 -7.18
N LEU A 190 5.03 -8.52 -6.98
CA LEU A 190 3.73 -8.96 -7.50
C LEU A 190 3.71 -8.97 -9.04
N GLY A 191 4.32 -7.97 -9.69
CA GLY A 191 4.47 -7.95 -11.14
C GLY A 191 5.23 -9.15 -11.70
N MET A 192 6.30 -9.60 -11.03
CA MET A 192 7.05 -10.81 -11.42
C MET A 192 6.20 -12.09 -11.33
N ARG A 193 5.14 -12.11 -10.52
CA ARG A 193 4.18 -13.22 -10.45
C ARG A 193 3.10 -13.16 -11.53
N GLY A 194 3.16 -12.17 -12.42
CA GLY A 194 2.17 -11.94 -13.45
C GLY A 194 0.89 -11.28 -12.94
N ILE A 195 0.87 -10.80 -11.69
CA ILE A 195 -0.26 -10.03 -11.16
C ILE A 195 -0.29 -8.66 -11.86
N PRO A 196 -1.42 -8.26 -12.46
CA PRO A 196 -1.58 -6.93 -13.03
C PRO A 196 -1.55 -5.85 -11.93
N VAL A 197 -0.45 -5.10 -11.87
CA VAL A 197 -0.23 -4.04 -10.87
C VAL A 197 -0.29 -2.67 -11.51
N TYR A 198 -0.91 -1.70 -10.83
CA TYR A 198 -0.79 -0.28 -11.10
C TYR A 198 -0.21 0.42 -9.87
N SER A 199 0.67 1.40 -10.04
CA SER A 199 1.24 2.16 -8.93
C SER A 199 1.18 3.65 -9.20
N LEU A 200 0.66 4.38 -8.22
CA LEU A 200 0.63 5.82 -8.16
C LEU A 200 1.78 6.28 -7.26
N ASP A 201 2.93 6.54 -7.87
CA ASP A 201 4.00 7.35 -7.27
C ASP A 201 3.73 8.82 -7.66
N PHE A 202 3.58 9.71 -6.68
CA PHE A 202 3.21 11.12 -6.89
C PHE A 202 4.47 11.99 -7.13
N PRO A 203 4.40 13.10 -7.90
CA PRO A 203 3.21 13.91 -8.18
C PRO A 203 2.55 13.83 -9.58
N TYR A 204 3.09 13.08 -10.53
CA TYR A 204 2.71 13.21 -11.95
C TYR A 204 1.56 12.31 -12.45
N SER A 205 1.12 11.33 -11.66
CA SER A 205 0.27 10.23 -12.15
C SER A 205 -1.24 10.49 -12.08
N PHE A 206 -1.68 11.59 -11.47
CA PHE A 206 -3.07 11.73 -11.05
C PHE A 206 -4.00 12.49 -12.00
N THR A 207 -3.49 13.51 -12.71
CA THR A 207 -4.22 14.14 -13.81
C THR A 207 -4.55 13.13 -14.90
N GLN A 208 -3.70 12.10 -15.06
CA GLN A 208 -3.90 11.02 -16.01
C GLN A 208 -4.91 9.96 -15.55
N PHE A 209 -5.08 9.75 -14.23
CA PHE A 209 -6.07 8.83 -13.68
C PHE A 209 -7.49 9.38 -13.86
N ARG A 210 -7.72 10.65 -13.51
CA ARG A 210 -9.05 11.29 -13.60
C ARG A 210 -9.60 11.32 -15.03
N ALA A 211 -8.75 11.58 -16.03
CA ALA A 211 -9.14 11.61 -17.44
C ALA A 211 -9.54 10.25 -18.04
N ARG A 212 -9.52 9.16 -17.24
CA ARG A 212 -9.68 7.77 -17.71
C ARG A 212 -10.69 6.95 -16.91
N VAL A 213 -11.26 7.53 -15.84
CA VAL A 213 -12.37 6.95 -15.08
C VAL A 213 -13.72 7.51 -15.57
N GLU A 214 -13.71 8.71 -16.17
CA GLU A 214 -14.79 9.26 -17.00
C GLU A 214 -14.81 8.58 -18.39
#